data_AF-A0A1F9V1G3-F1
#
_entry.id   AF-A0A1F9V1G3-F1
#
_cell.length_a   1.000
_cell.length_b   1.000
_cell.length_c   1.000
_cell.angle_alpha   90.00
_cell.angle_beta   90.00
_cell.angle_gamma   90.00
#
_symmetry.space_group_name_H-M   'P 1'
#
loop_
_entity.id
_entity.type
_entity.pdbx_description
1 polymer ?
#
loop_
_entity_poly.entity_id
_entity_poly.type
_entity_poly.pdbx_seq_one_letter_code
_entity_poly.pdbx_strand_id
1 'polypeptide(L)'
;MRRLSLLLLLTLSGAASAALPRVSIQAPLTPVTGPTAVILPSAAPAAPLSALPLSAAPRSLTASAMTPAAPVAAPAARPKVAETLLENAGLGADLAKGSLEGSAPALERNFMNAAAMDSGASEGEPVFPAPAGDSAHLDLERRLLSRLRLDDGGDASRAAALKRAVRSMLKTPTGRDMAEQFIAEGAKGIVRFEAFEGSRLYDANGRRIFYAPRAFTDWKGDHVDVRMNLDYLGTDAQFQEQDLPPTLAHELFGHGLWYWRAAAENALQAFHHHELNETNARLVGWLVDFEMDRRFEENGAWNYLQDPAQFLRNLKLRLPYYALTFSNEELARPLEALEARLVSARAKRDRLEGELANHRSWNGVIDHFTGKHGVPERRFARLRRTMADADQNYRDEIATMDAIISDVDGTIARMKAEPDRKSERYLQWAASHPFFARLEAAARESARRLHAMVTEAPTSRTDAPADETDETPKSDQLTFDDLVRLSRDDRERHPERWRAQ
;
A
#
# COMPACT_ATOMS: atom_id res chain seq x y z
N MET A 1 15.85 -58.57 15.70
CA MET A 1 14.68 -58.06 14.95
C MET A 1 13.81 -57.24 15.90
N ARG A 2 12.83 -56.47 15.37
CA ARG A 2 11.90 -55.52 16.04
C ARG A 2 11.48 -55.96 17.48
N ARG A 3 11.50 -55.12 18.53
CA ARG A 3 10.56 -54.00 18.87
C ARG A 3 9.08 -54.45 18.82
N LEU A 4 8.17 -54.13 19.74
CA LEU A 4 8.11 -53.04 20.74
C LEU A 4 7.20 -53.45 21.96
N SER A 5 7.25 -52.70 23.07
CA SER A 5 6.42 -52.93 24.28
C SER A 5 5.19 -52.02 24.39
N LEU A 6 4.20 -52.47 25.19
CA LEU A 6 3.12 -51.79 25.96
C LEU A 6 2.76 -50.30 25.66
N LEU A 7 1.51 -49.83 25.47
CA LEU A 7 0.12 -50.20 25.91
C LEU A 7 -0.32 -49.58 27.26
N LEU A 8 -1.44 -48.83 27.23
CA LEU A 8 -2.46 -48.44 28.27
C LEU A 8 -2.98 -46.99 28.02
N LEU A 9 -4.24 -46.58 28.21
CA LEU A 9 -5.57 -47.22 28.34
C LEU A 9 -6.65 -46.08 28.14
N LEU A 10 -7.61 -46.16 27.20
CA LEU A 10 -9.10 -46.34 27.37
C LEU A 10 -9.82 -45.39 28.39
N THR A 11 -11.06 -44.87 28.22
CA THR A 11 -12.22 -45.23 27.35
C THR A 11 -13.38 -44.20 27.35
N LEU A 12 -14.13 -44.09 26.21
CA LEU A 12 -15.62 -43.95 26.03
C LEU A 12 -16.41 -42.74 26.66
N SER A 13 -17.57 -42.28 26.14
CA SER A 13 -18.44 -42.66 25.00
C SER A 13 -19.52 -41.58 24.67
N GLY A 14 -19.94 -41.50 23.39
CA GLY A 14 -21.28 -41.20 22.79
C GLY A 14 -22.28 -40.19 23.41
N ALA A 15 -23.18 -39.54 22.68
CA ALA A 15 -23.63 -39.62 21.28
C ALA A 15 -24.28 -38.24 20.88
N ALA A 16 -25.03 -37.99 19.79
CA ALA A 16 -25.65 -38.81 18.74
C ALA A 16 -25.75 -38.03 17.39
N SER A 17 -26.79 -38.23 16.57
CA SER A 17 -27.03 -37.54 15.30
C SER A 17 -28.51 -37.51 14.88
N ALA A 18 -28.89 -36.54 14.05
CA ALA A 18 -30.02 -36.57 13.09
C ALA A 18 -29.66 -35.59 11.95
N ALA A 19 -29.56 -35.90 10.64
CA ALA A 19 -30.24 -36.80 9.70
C ALA A 19 -31.11 -36.03 8.67
N LEU A 20 -30.44 -35.54 7.60
CA LEU A 20 -30.82 -35.59 6.15
C LEU A 20 -32.22 -35.07 5.67
N PRO A 21 -32.41 -34.69 4.38
CA PRO A 21 -31.69 -35.17 3.19
C PRO A 21 -31.14 -34.13 2.18
N ARG A 22 -30.17 -34.59 1.39
CA ARG A 22 -29.82 -34.02 0.09
C ARG A 22 -30.83 -34.50 -0.96
N VAL A 23 -31.32 -33.60 -1.81
CA VAL A 23 -31.92 -33.98 -3.09
C VAL A 23 -30.84 -33.92 -4.17
N SER A 24 -30.65 -35.05 -4.86
CA SER A 24 -29.83 -35.15 -6.07
C SER A 24 -30.76 -35.42 -7.25
N ILE A 25 -30.62 -34.66 -8.33
CA ILE A 25 -31.22 -35.00 -9.63
C ILE A 25 -30.13 -34.84 -10.68
N GLN A 26 -29.73 -35.96 -11.27
CA GLN A 26 -28.87 -36.00 -12.44
C GLN A 26 -29.71 -36.09 -13.72
N ALA A 27 -29.41 -35.18 -14.65
CA ALA A 27 -29.17 -35.45 -16.08
C ALA A 27 -30.38 -35.85 -16.97
N PRO A 28 -30.20 -36.00 -18.32
CA PRO A 28 -29.13 -35.52 -19.21
C PRO A 28 -29.66 -34.75 -20.46
N LEU A 29 -28.75 -34.34 -21.36
CA LEU A 29 -28.78 -34.54 -22.84
C LEU A 29 -28.40 -33.32 -23.73
N THR A 30 -27.13 -33.33 -24.17
CA THR A 30 -26.63 -33.14 -25.56
C THR A 30 -26.88 -31.84 -26.37
N PRO A 31 -26.04 -31.54 -27.38
CA PRO A 31 -25.85 -30.17 -27.89
C PRO A 31 -26.69 -29.84 -29.12
N VAL A 32 -26.85 -28.53 -29.38
CA VAL A 32 -27.29 -28.00 -30.68
C VAL A 32 -26.20 -27.09 -31.25
N THR A 33 -25.79 -27.40 -32.47
CA THR A 33 -24.89 -26.61 -33.31
C THR A 33 -25.68 -25.55 -34.10
N GLY A 34 -25.09 -24.37 -34.33
CA GLY A 34 -25.67 -23.39 -35.26
C GLY A 34 -25.08 -21.99 -35.11
N PRO A 35 -24.68 -21.30 -36.20
CA PRO A 35 -23.98 -20.03 -36.12
C PRO A 35 -24.93 -18.82 -36.16
N THR A 36 -24.59 -17.76 -35.42
CA THR A 36 -25.19 -16.43 -35.62
C THR A 36 -24.15 -15.49 -36.18
N ALA A 37 -24.38 -14.98 -37.39
CA ALA A 37 -23.49 -14.03 -38.04
C ALA A 37 -23.51 -12.67 -37.32
N VAL A 38 -22.32 -12.12 -37.06
CA VAL A 38 -22.18 -10.72 -36.63
C VAL A 38 -22.19 -9.83 -37.88
N ILE A 39 -23.28 -9.10 -38.08
CA ILE A 39 -23.39 -8.08 -39.13
C ILE A 39 -22.86 -6.76 -38.55
N LEU A 40 -21.75 -6.28 -39.11
CA LEU A 40 -21.27 -4.90 -38.94
C LEU A 40 -22.08 -3.94 -39.80
N PRO A 41 -22.41 -2.75 -39.29
CA PRO A 41 -22.58 -1.55 -40.10
C PRO A 41 -21.47 -0.53 -39.82
N SER A 42 -20.68 -0.20 -40.84
CA SER A 42 -19.79 0.96 -40.87
C SER A 42 -20.50 2.17 -41.45
N ALA A 43 -20.43 3.33 -40.78
CA ALA A 43 -20.60 4.72 -41.26
C ALA A 43 -20.98 5.62 -40.07
N ALA A 44 -20.66 6.91 -39.99
CA ALA A 44 -19.69 7.80 -40.65
C ALA A 44 -19.63 9.09 -39.77
N PRO A 45 -18.64 10.00 -39.91
CA PRO A 45 -18.41 11.05 -38.91
C PRO A 45 -19.31 12.28 -39.09
N ALA A 46 -19.57 12.99 -37.98
CA ALA A 46 -20.07 14.36 -37.97
C ALA A 46 -19.28 15.18 -36.93
N ALA A 47 -18.99 16.45 -37.27
CA ALA A 47 -17.99 17.27 -36.59
C ALA A 47 -18.64 18.37 -35.69
N PRO A 48 -17.97 19.48 -35.33
CA PRO A 48 -17.94 19.97 -33.96
C PRO A 48 -19.07 20.95 -33.62
N LEU A 49 -19.31 21.17 -32.32
CA LEU A 49 -20.09 22.30 -31.81
C LEU A 49 -19.22 23.28 -31.03
N SER A 50 -19.42 24.55 -31.36
CA SER A 50 -18.61 25.69 -30.90
C SER A 50 -19.12 26.27 -29.58
N ALA A 51 -18.16 26.58 -28.70
CA ALA A 51 -17.94 27.84 -27.98
C ALA A 51 -19.11 28.71 -27.42
N LEU A 52 -18.78 29.33 -26.27
CA LEU A 52 -19.32 30.55 -25.64
C LEU A 52 -20.51 30.41 -24.66
N PRO A 53 -20.68 31.35 -23.68
CA PRO A 53 -19.74 32.36 -23.16
C PRO A 53 -19.56 32.37 -21.63
N LEU A 54 -18.56 33.13 -21.16
CA LEU A 54 -18.45 33.60 -19.77
C LEU A 54 -19.66 34.45 -19.34
N SER A 55 -19.99 34.42 -18.04
CA SER A 55 -20.84 35.44 -17.40
C SER A 55 -20.16 35.99 -16.14
N ALA A 56 -20.47 37.25 -15.81
CA ALA A 56 -19.67 38.12 -14.96
C ALA A 56 -20.01 38.03 -13.46
N ALA A 57 -19.05 38.49 -12.64
CA ALA A 57 -19.24 38.74 -11.22
C ALA A 57 -20.12 39.99 -10.95
N PRO A 58 -20.81 40.05 -9.80
CA PRO A 58 -21.18 41.29 -9.14
C PRO A 58 -20.27 41.61 -7.94
N ARG A 59 -20.31 42.87 -7.51
CA ARG A 59 -19.37 43.49 -6.56
C ARG A 59 -19.79 43.36 -5.09
N SER A 60 -18.77 43.43 -4.23
CA SER A 60 -18.72 43.92 -2.84
C SER A 60 -20.01 44.46 -2.17
N LEU A 61 -20.28 43.99 -0.95
CA LEU A 61 -20.95 44.78 0.08
C LEU A 61 -20.26 44.65 1.46
N THR A 62 -19.75 45.80 1.93
CA THR A 62 -19.70 46.29 3.32
C THR A 62 -19.51 45.33 4.50
N ALA A 63 -18.47 45.58 5.28
CA ALA A 63 -18.32 45.10 6.65
C ALA A 63 -19.46 45.57 7.57
N SER A 64 -19.73 44.79 8.61
CA SER A 64 -20.46 45.23 9.81
C SER A 64 -19.81 44.61 11.04
N ALA A 65 -19.60 45.41 12.08
CA ALA A 65 -18.94 44.98 13.30
C ALA A 65 -19.88 44.11 14.15
N MET A 66 -19.32 43.10 14.83
CA MET A 66 -20.00 42.36 15.90
C MET A 66 -19.28 42.57 17.24
N THR A 67 -20.07 42.85 18.26
CA THR A 67 -19.68 43.01 19.67
C THR A 67 -19.23 41.68 20.29
N PRO A 68 -18.42 41.72 21.37
CA PRO A 68 -17.88 40.51 22.00
C PRO A 68 -18.96 39.72 22.75
N ALA A 69 -18.95 38.40 22.58
CA ALA A 69 -19.80 37.47 23.34
C ALA A 69 -19.16 37.11 24.69
N ALA A 70 -20.01 36.94 25.72
CA ALA A 70 -19.62 36.52 27.07
C ALA A 70 -19.16 35.04 27.13
N PRO A 71 -18.39 34.64 28.17
CA PRO A 71 -17.85 33.29 28.27
C PRO A 71 -18.94 32.23 28.49
N VAL A 72 -18.94 31.21 27.64
CA VAL A 72 -19.82 30.03 27.77
C VAL A 72 -19.23 29.07 28.79
N ALA A 73 -20.03 28.68 29.79
CA ALA A 73 -19.63 27.70 30.80
C ALA A 73 -19.50 26.28 30.21
N ALA A 74 -18.54 25.51 30.73
CA ALA A 74 -18.29 24.14 30.28
C ALA A 74 -19.49 23.21 30.62
N PRO A 75 -19.96 22.38 29.66
CA PRO A 75 -21.01 21.39 29.93
C PRO A 75 -20.48 20.21 30.74
N ALA A 76 -21.26 19.79 31.74
CA ALA A 76 -20.93 18.68 32.64
C ALA A 76 -20.94 17.30 31.94
N ALA A 77 -20.37 16.31 32.62
CA ALA A 77 -20.06 14.98 32.11
C ALA A 77 -21.26 14.20 31.51
N ARG A 78 -21.00 13.42 30.44
CA ARG A 78 -21.96 12.55 29.76
C ARG A 78 -21.83 11.08 30.20
N PRO A 79 -22.79 10.49 30.93
CA PRO A 79 -22.84 9.05 31.18
C PRO A 79 -23.66 8.32 30.11
N LYS A 80 -23.20 8.33 28.84
CA LYS A 80 -23.79 7.52 27.74
C LYS A 80 -22.81 6.96 26.72
N VAL A 81 -21.51 7.26 26.85
CA VAL A 81 -20.49 6.85 25.87
C VAL A 81 -20.30 5.34 25.83
N ALA A 82 -20.39 4.64 26.98
CA ALA A 82 -20.15 3.20 27.07
C ALA A 82 -21.19 2.32 26.32
N GLU A 83 -22.48 2.66 26.35
CA GLU A 83 -23.51 1.92 25.59
C GLU A 83 -23.34 2.14 24.08
N THR A 84 -23.09 3.38 23.65
CA THR A 84 -22.83 3.70 22.23
C THR A 84 -21.55 3.06 21.71
N LEU A 85 -20.53 2.88 22.57
CA LEU A 85 -19.32 2.12 22.23
C LEU A 85 -19.60 0.63 22.08
N LEU A 86 -20.44 0.02 22.93
CA LEU A 86 -20.77 -1.40 22.86
C LEU A 86 -21.59 -1.76 21.62
N GLU A 87 -22.60 -0.95 21.26
CA GLU A 87 -23.36 -1.18 20.03
C GLU A 87 -22.48 -1.01 18.79
N ASN A 88 -21.62 0.02 18.73
CA ASN A 88 -20.75 0.26 17.56
C ASN A 88 -19.56 -0.69 17.47
N ALA A 89 -19.01 -1.18 18.59
CA ALA A 89 -17.95 -2.19 18.58
C ALA A 89 -18.41 -3.52 17.95
N GLY A 90 -19.67 -3.94 18.19
CA GLY A 90 -20.24 -5.11 17.53
C GLY A 90 -20.37 -4.96 16.01
N LEU A 91 -20.53 -3.73 15.52
CA LEU A 91 -20.78 -3.42 14.10
C LEU A 91 -19.49 -3.25 13.30
N GLY A 92 -18.43 -2.76 13.94
CA GLY A 92 -17.08 -2.78 13.35
C GLY A 92 -16.49 -4.19 13.23
N ALA A 93 -16.86 -5.10 14.14
CA ALA A 93 -16.33 -6.46 14.18
C ALA A 93 -16.67 -7.29 12.93
N ASP A 94 -17.91 -7.23 12.43
CA ASP A 94 -18.34 -8.05 11.29
C ASP A 94 -17.67 -7.65 9.96
N LEU A 95 -17.35 -6.36 9.77
CA LEU A 95 -16.57 -5.91 8.61
C LEU A 95 -15.07 -6.18 8.77
N ALA A 96 -14.50 -5.95 9.96
CA ALA A 96 -13.09 -6.22 10.22
C ALA A 96 -12.74 -7.71 10.06
N LYS A 97 -13.61 -8.60 10.53
CA LYS A 97 -13.41 -10.06 10.49
C LYS A 97 -13.40 -10.62 9.06
N GLY A 98 -14.17 -10.04 8.15
CA GLY A 98 -14.12 -10.37 6.72
C GLY A 98 -12.92 -9.75 5.98
N SER A 99 -12.42 -8.61 6.43
CA SER A 99 -11.33 -7.88 5.75
C SER A 99 -9.93 -8.36 6.14
N LEU A 100 -9.72 -8.77 7.40
CA LEU A 100 -8.39 -9.06 7.94
C LEU A 100 -7.87 -10.47 7.58
N GLU A 101 -8.73 -11.48 7.54
CA GLU A 101 -8.30 -12.87 7.29
C GLU A 101 -7.98 -13.16 5.81
N GLY A 102 -8.52 -12.38 4.87
CA GLY A 102 -8.30 -12.56 3.42
C GLY A 102 -7.23 -11.65 2.79
N SER A 103 -7.00 -10.45 3.34
CA SER A 103 -6.17 -9.43 2.67
C SER A 103 -4.67 -9.53 2.96
N ALA A 104 -4.24 -10.19 4.04
CA ALA A 104 -2.81 -10.27 4.40
C ALA A 104 -1.92 -10.89 3.29
N PRO A 105 -2.24 -12.04 2.66
CA PRO A 105 -1.44 -12.62 1.57
C PRO A 105 -1.53 -11.84 0.25
N ALA A 106 -2.42 -10.83 0.19
CA ALA A 106 -2.69 -10.01 -0.99
C ALA A 106 -2.02 -8.62 -0.87
N LEU A 107 -1.92 -8.10 0.36
CA LEU A 107 -1.02 -7.03 0.78
C LEU A 107 0.44 -7.43 0.59
N GLU A 108 0.82 -8.60 1.11
CA GLU A 108 2.16 -9.17 1.04
C GLU A 108 2.70 -9.10 -0.40
N ARG A 109 2.05 -9.82 -1.33
CA ARG A 109 2.43 -9.93 -2.75
C ARG A 109 2.48 -8.63 -3.56
N ASN A 110 1.85 -7.55 -3.08
CA ASN A 110 1.77 -6.29 -3.84
C ASN A 110 2.65 -5.17 -3.30
N PHE A 111 2.98 -5.21 -2.00
CA PHE A 111 4.13 -4.49 -1.47
C PHE A 111 5.44 -4.94 -2.18
N MET A 112 5.52 -6.22 -2.55
CA MET A 112 6.66 -6.82 -3.27
C MET A 112 7.08 -6.07 -4.54
N ASN A 113 6.11 -5.60 -5.32
CA ASN A 113 6.35 -4.97 -6.63
C ASN A 113 6.59 -3.44 -6.56
N ALA A 114 6.63 -2.85 -5.36
CA ALA A 114 6.93 -1.43 -5.15
C ALA A 114 8.33 -1.20 -4.54
N ALA A 115 8.80 -2.13 -3.70
CA ALA A 115 10.11 -2.05 -3.03
C ALA A 115 11.30 -2.56 -3.87
N ALA A 116 11.04 -3.10 -5.07
CA ALA A 116 12.04 -3.81 -5.88
C ALA A 116 12.85 -2.94 -6.85
N MET A 117 12.81 -1.61 -6.75
CA MET A 117 13.56 -0.71 -7.62
C MET A 117 14.32 0.40 -6.87
N ASP A 118 15.64 0.32 -7.06
CA ASP A 118 16.66 1.36 -6.91
C ASP A 118 17.05 1.81 -5.49
N SER A 119 18.03 1.13 -4.91
CA SER A 119 18.86 1.61 -3.78
C SER A 119 20.31 1.81 -4.25
N GLY A 120 20.52 2.85 -5.06
CA GLY A 120 21.84 3.26 -5.54
C GLY A 120 22.82 3.55 -4.39
N ALA A 121 23.95 2.86 -4.39
CA ALA A 121 24.92 2.91 -3.29
C ALA A 121 25.70 4.23 -3.24
N SER A 122 25.82 4.79 -2.04
CA SER A 122 26.71 5.89 -1.70
C SER A 122 27.65 5.44 -0.57
N GLU A 123 28.92 5.20 -0.89
CA GLU A 123 29.96 4.94 0.11
C GLU A 123 30.43 6.25 0.80
N GLY A 124 30.66 6.18 2.13
CA GLY A 124 31.43 7.13 2.95
C GLY A 124 30.82 8.54 3.18
N GLU A 125 30.89 9.17 4.35
CA GLU A 125 31.47 8.80 5.66
C GLU A 125 30.53 9.25 6.80
N PRO A 126 30.49 8.55 7.95
CA PRO A 126 29.99 9.10 9.20
C PRO A 126 31.15 9.62 10.08
N VAL A 127 31.10 10.88 10.50
CA VAL A 127 31.32 11.34 11.90
C VAL A 127 31.06 12.85 11.93
N PHE A 128 29.99 13.25 12.62
CA PHE A 128 29.91 14.57 13.25
C PHE A 128 29.77 14.36 14.78
N PRO A 129 30.41 15.22 15.60
CA PRO A 129 30.39 15.06 17.04
C PRO A 129 28.96 15.24 17.57
N ALA A 130 28.60 14.44 18.57
CA ALA A 130 27.31 14.57 19.24
C ALA A 130 27.15 16.01 19.77
N PRO A 131 26.13 16.79 19.33
CA PRO A 131 25.86 18.08 19.93
C PRO A 131 25.50 17.86 21.40
N ALA A 132 26.11 18.65 22.28
CA ALA A 132 25.81 18.60 23.70
C ALA A 132 24.38 19.12 23.94
N GLY A 133 23.46 18.20 24.22
CA GLY A 133 22.07 18.45 24.58
C GLY A 133 21.36 17.12 24.88
N ASP A 134 20.27 17.08 25.63
CA ASP A 134 19.66 18.10 26.48
C ASP A 134 18.83 17.36 27.53
N SER A 135 18.70 17.91 28.75
CA SER A 135 17.85 17.30 29.79
C SER A 135 16.40 17.12 29.31
N ALA A 136 15.93 18.03 28.46
CA ALA A 136 14.61 17.97 27.80
C ALA A 136 14.44 16.76 26.88
N HIS A 137 15.45 16.37 26.10
CA HIS A 137 15.36 15.20 25.22
C HIS A 137 15.28 13.89 26.03
N LEU A 138 16.03 13.80 27.13
CA LEU A 138 15.99 12.65 28.04
C LEU A 138 14.69 12.58 28.86
N ASP A 139 14.08 13.73 29.17
CA ASP A 139 12.72 13.79 29.74
C ASP A 139 11.67 13.31 28.73
N LEU A 140 11.72 13.77 27.48
CA LEU A 140 10.80 13.36 26.43
C LEU A 140 10.92 11.86 26.11
N GLU A 141 12.13 11.30 25.99
CA GLU A 141 12.34 9.84 25.86
C GLU A 141 11.69 9.10 27.03
N ARG A 142 11.90 9.57 28.27
CA ARG A 142 11.33 8.92 29.47
C ARG A 142 9.80 9.02 29.52
N ARG A 143 9.22 10.16 29.15
CA ARG A 143 7.76 10.39 29.14
C ARG A 143 7.06 9.66 28.00
N LEU A 144 7.71 9.48 26.86
CA LEU A 144 7.19 8.62 25.79
C LEU A 144 7.27 7.15 26.23
N LEU A 145 8.41 6.69 26.74
CA LEU A 145 8.58 5.31 27.21
C LEU A 145 7.69 4.95 28.40
N SER A 146 7.16 5.89 29.19
CA SER A 146 6.14 5.60 30.20
C SER A 146 4.73 5.40 29.63
N ARG A 147 4.52 5.73 28.34
CA ARG A 147 3.30 5.45 27.56
C ARG A 147 3.41 4.19 26.68
N LEU A 148 4.63 3.65 26.51
CA LEU A 148 4.90 2.51 25.64
C LEU A 148 5.35 1.28 26.44
N ARG A 149 4.69 0.14 26.22
CA ARG A 149 5.24 -1.17 26.60
C ARG A 149 6.10 -1.68 25.44
N LEU A 150 7.42 -1.58 25.57
CA LEU A 150 8.34 -2.27 24.67
C LEU A 150 8.40 -3.74 25.08
N ASP A 151 7.74 -4.62 24.33
CA ASP A 151 7.71 -6.05 24.60
C ASP A 151 8.99 -6.70 24.06
N ASP A 152 9.73 -7.38 24.93
CA ASP A 152 10.99 -8.02 24.57
C ASP A 152 10.82 -9.50 24.18
N GLY A 153 9.64 -10.10 24.40
CA GLY A 153 9.41 -11.52 24.15
C GLY A 153 10.36 -12.46 24.90
N GLY A 154 10.97 -12.00 26.01
CA GLY A 154 12.02 -12.72 26.75
C GLY A 154 13.46 -12.47 26.25
N ASP A 155 13.67 -11.58 25.28
CA ASP A 155 14.96 -11.26 24.67
C ASP A 155 15.25 -9.76 24.77
N ALA A 156 16.04 -9.38 25.78
CA ALA A 156 16.38 -7.99 26.08
C ALA A 156 17.03 -7.22 24.91
N SER A 157 17.60 -7.90 23.91
CA SER A 157 18.15 -7.24 22.71
C SER A 157 17.05 -6.56 21.88
N ARG A 158 15.82 -7.09 21.91
CA ARG A 158 14.63 -6.59 21.21
C ARG A 158 14.18 -5.25 21.77
N ALA A 159 13.93 -5.18 23.08
CA ALA A 159 13.60 -3.92 23.74
C ALA A 159 14.74 -2.90 23.65
N ALA A 160 16.01 -3.35 23.67
CA ALA A 160 17.14 -2.47 23.43
C ALA A 160 17.15 -1.87 22.02
N ALA A 161 16.82 -2.65 20.98
CA ALA A 161 16.69 -2.17 19.60
C ALA A 161 15.51 -1.18 19.44
N LEU A 162 14.33 -1.51 19.96
CA LEU A 162 13.18 -0.59 19.97
C LEU A 162 13.49 0.71 20.72
N LYS A 163 14.19 0.65 21.86
CA LYS A 163 14.61 1.84 22.61
C LYS A 163 15.63 2.69 21.85
N ARG A 164 16.56 2.07 21.10
CA ARG A 164 17.44 2.80 20.17
C ARG A 164 16.62 3.50 19.08
N ALA A 165 15.65 2.80 18.48
CA ALA A 165 14.79 3.36 17.43
C ALA A 165 13.98 4.57 17.93
N VAL A 166 13.36 4.45 19.11
CA VAL A 166 12.67 5.57 19.79
C VAL A 166 13.62 6.76 19.98
N ARG A 167 14.86 6.53 20.47
CA ARG A 167 15.82 7.61 20.67
C ARG A 167 16.25 8.27 19.36
N SER A 168 16.51 7.50 18.31
CA SER A 168 16.88 8.05 16.99
C SER A 168 15.73 8.87 16.40
N MET A 169 14.50 8.35 16.44
CA MET A 169 13.30 9.08 16.04
C MET A 169 13.16 10.42 16.79
N LEU A 170 13.39 10.46 18.11
CA LEU A 170 13.31 11.70 18.91
C LEU A 170 14.41 12.74 18.62
N LYS A 171 15.48 12.38 17.89
CA LYS A 171 16.44 13.37 17.37
C LYS A 171 15.83 14.25 16.28
N THR A 172 14.79 13.77 15.61
CA THR A 172 14.09 14.52 14.55
C THR A 172 13.05 15.50 15.11
N PRO A 173 12.84 16.68 14.50
CA PRO A 173 11.73 17.57 14.84
C PRO A 173 10.36 16.87 14.84
N THR A 174 10.02 16.15 13.77
CA THR A 174 8.74 15.43 13.62
C THR A 174 8.55 14.38 14.71
N GLY A 175 9.60 13.61 15.01
CA GLY A 175 9.56 12.61 16.08
C GLY A 175 9.28 13.23 17.46
N ARG A 176 9.80 14.44 17.75
CA ARG A 176 9.47 15.17 18.97
C ARG A 176 8.04 15.69 18.97
N ASP A 177 7.64 16.41 17.92
CA ASP A 177 6.30 17.00 17.79
C ASP A 177 5.19 15.95 17.96
N MET A 178 5.40 14.77 17.36
CA MET A 178 4.44 13.66 17.43
C MET A 178 4.48 12.91 18.77
N ALA A 179 5.66 12.75 19.38
CA ALA A 179 5.78 12.19 20.73
C ALA A 179 5.08 13.07 21.77
N GLU A 180 5.22 14.40 21.69
CA GLU A 180 4.52 15.32 22.58
C GLU A 180 3.00 15.22 22.44
N GLN A 181 2.48 15.15 21.21
CA GLN A 181 1.05 14.91 20.96
C GLN A 181 0.58 13.58 21.54
N PHE A 182 1.32 12.49 21.31
CA PHE A 182 1.00 11.15 21.83
C PHE A 182 0.92 11.14 23.37
N ILE A 183 1.86 11.82 24.04
CA ILE A 183 1.89 11.94 25.50
C ILE A 183 0.74 12.84 26.02
N ALA A 184 0.44 13.94 25.33
CA ALA A 184 -0.57 14.93 25.70
C ALA A 184 -2.00 14.37 25.56
N GLU A 185 -2.28 13.62 24.50
CA GLU A 185 -3.57 12.94 24.28
C GLU A 185 -3.76 11.69 25.15
N GLY A 186 -2.76 11.36 25.96
CA GLY A 186 -2.80 10.26 26.90
C GLY A 186 -2.70 8.88 26.24
N ALA A 187 -2.30 8.83 24.97
CA ALA A 187 -2.21 7.60 24.18
C ALA A 187 -1.28 6.58 24.82
N LYS A 188 -1.54 5.31 24.50
CA LYS A 188 -0.80 4.14 25.01
C LYS A 188 -0.48 3.21 23.85
N GLY A 189 0.75 2.69 23.83
CA GLY A 189 1.20 1.75 22.82
C GLY A 189 1.85 0.51 23.42
N ILE A 190 1.73 -0.60 22.72
CA ILE A 190 2.60 -1.77 22.86
C ILE A 190 3.41 -1.83 21.57
N VAL A 191 4.74 -1.98 21.67
CA VAL A 191 5.63 -2.08 20.51
C VAL A 191 6.46 -3.35 20.69
N ARG A 192 6.43 -4.24 19.69
CA ARG A 192 7.06 -5.56 19.78
C ARG A 192 7.60 -6.03 18.43
N PHE A 193 8.60 -6.91 18.46
CA PHE A 193 9.03 -7.63 17.27
C PHE A 193 8.26 -8.95 17.12
N GLU A 194 7.79 -9.23 15.92
CA GLU A 194 7.02 -10.43 15.56
C GLU A 194 7.54 -11.02 14.24
N ALA A 195 7.57 -12.35 14.13
CA ALA A 195 7.96 -13.01 12.90
C ALA A 195 6.80 -12.96 11.90
N PHE A 196 7.03 -12.41 10.71
CA PHE A 196 6.03 -12.38 9.65
C PHE A 196 6.22 -13.55 8.70
N GLU A 197 5.10 -14.15 8.26
CA GLU A 197 5.13 -15.18 7.21
C GLU A 197 5.71 -14.59 5.91
N GLY A 198 6.36 -15.44 5.12
CA GLY A 198 7.02 -15.04 3.88
C GLY A 198 8.35 -14.29 4.04
N SER A 199 8.64 -13.70 5.23
CA SER A 199 9.81 -12.87 5.49
C SER A 199 11.15 -13.59 5.31
N ARG A 200 12.11 -12.92 4.66
CA ARG A 200 13.43 -13.47 4.32
C ARG A 200 14.53 -12.42 4.40
N LEU A 201 15.64 -12.77 5.06
CA LEU A 201 16.90 -12.05 4.95
C LEU A 201 17.62 -12.39 3.64
N TYR A 202 18.24 -11.40 3.02
CA TYR A 202 19.09 -11.56 1.83
C TYR A 202 20.17 -10.48 1.75
N ASP A 203 21.24 -10.78 1.02
CA ASP A 203 22.34 -9.83 0.78
C ASP A 203 22.08 -9.06 -0.53
N ALA A 204 22.10 -7.73 -0.45
CA ALA A 204 21.93 -6.82 -1.57
C ALA A 204 23.03 -5.75 -1.52
N ASN A 205 23.79 -5.59 -2.62
CA ASN A 205 24.90 -4.63 -2.71
C ASN A 205 25.91 -4.74 -1.54
N GLY A 206 26.19 -5.97 -1.08
CA GLY A 206 27.08 -6.23 0.05
C GLY A 206 26.49 -5.94 1.44
N ARG A 207 25.23 -5.50 1.53
CA ARG A 207 24.51 -5.27 2.78
C ARG A 207 23.44 -6.34 3.03
N ARG A 208 23.29 -6.79 4.27
CA ARG A 208 22.23 -7.71 4.66
C ARG A 208 20.95 -6.95 5.00
N ILE A 209 19.90 -7.18 4.21
CA ILE A 209 18.57 -6.58 4.35
C ILE A 209 17.49 -7.67 4.43
N PHE A 210 16.21 -7.30 4.60
CA PHE A 210 15.10 -8.26 4.57
C PHE A 210 14.02 -7.89 3.57
N TYR A 211 13.24 -8.89 3.19
CA TYR A 211 12.13 -8.80 2.25
C TYR A 211 10.83 -9.26 2.92
N ALA A 212 9.95 -8.30 3.26
CA ALA A 212 8.61 -8.54 3.80
C ALA A 212 7.89 -7.20 4.06
N PRO A 213 6.59 -7.22 4.47
CA PRO A 213 6.02 -6.15 5.27
C PRO A 213 6.96 -5.76 6.43
N ARG A 214 7.13 -4.46 6.66
CA ARG A 214 8.09 -3.94 7.66
C ARG A 214 7.50 -3.91 9.06
N ALA A 215 6.21 -3.59 9.18
CA ALA A 215 5.46 -3.57 10.42
C ALA A 215 3.94 -3.54 10.16
N PHE A 216 3.14 -3.57 11.22
CA PHE A 216 1.70 -3.33 11.22
C PHE A 216 1.26 -2.64 12.52
N THR A 217 0.21 -1.81 12.45
CA THR A 217 -0.44 -1.20 13.62
C THR A 217 -1.90 -1.59 13.72
N ASP A 218 -2.30 -2.13 14.88
CA ASP A 218 -3.68 -2.48 15.22
C ASP A 218 -4.20 -1.66 16.41
N TRP A 219 -5.50 -1.36 16.42
CA TRP A 219 -6.20 -0.88 17.62
C TRP A 219 -6.71 -2.05 18.46
N LYS A 220 -6.45 -2.03 19.78
CA LYS A 220 -6.87 -3.11 20.72
C LYS A 220 -7.88 -2.65 21.79
N GLY A 221 -8.44 -1.45 21.67
CA GLY A 221 -9.51 -0.94 22.54
C GLY A 221 -9.07 0.02 23.64
N ASP A 222 -7.89 -0.18 24.22
CA ASP A 222 -7.29 0.72 25.24
C ASP A 222 -5.82 1.09 24.94
N HIS A 223 -5.26 0.57 23.85
CA HIS A 223 -3.91 0.84 23.34
C HIS A 223 -3.82 0.53 21.84
N VAL A 224 -2.75 1.01 21.21
CA VAL A 224 -2.30 0.58 19.88
C VAL A 224 -1.24 -0.52 20.01
N ASP A 225 -1.32 -1.57 19.21
CA ASP A 225 -0.34 -2.67 19.15
C ASP A 225 0.44 -2.54 17.84
N VAL A 226 1.71 -2.13 17.96
CA VAL A 226 2.66 -1.96 16.86
C VAL A 226 3.56 -3.20 16.79
N ARG A 227 3.47 -3.90 15.68
CA ARG A 227 4.14 -5.18 15.43
C ARG A 227 5.21 -4.93 14.37
N MET A 228 6.47 -4.83 14.78
CA MET A 228 7.63 -4.65 13.89
C MET A 228 8.12 -6.01 13.40
N ASN A 229 8.57 -6.11 12.16
CA ASN A 229 9.11 -7.37 11.63
C ASN A 229 10.41 -7.76 12.37
N LEU A 230 10.45 -8.96 12.94
CA LEU A 230 11.60 -9.50 13.67
C LEU A 230 12.89 -9.54 12.84
N ASP A 231 12.79 -9.70 11.51
CA ASP A 231 13.95 -9.78 10.62
C ASP A 231 14.79 -8.49 10.58
N TYR A 232 14.26 -7.33 11.02
CA TYR A 232 15.09 -6.15 11.29
C TYR A 232 16.33 -6.50 12.11
N LEU A 233 16.20 -7.35 13.14
CA LEU A 233 17.31 -7.72 14.03
C LEU A 233 18.39 -8.59 13.33
N GLY A 234 18.07 -9.17 12.18
CA GLY A 234 19.01 -9.95 11.36
C GLY A 234 19.68 -9.17 10.24
N THR A 235 19.35 -7.88 10.06
CA THR A 235 19.98 -6.98 9.07
C THR A 235 21.21 -6.28 9.63
N ASP A 236 22.02 -5.67 8.75
CA ASP A 236 23.16 -4.87 9.16
C ASP A 236 22.77 -3.71 10.08
N ALA A 237 23.66 -3.37 11.02
CA ALA A 237 23.43 -2.28 11.97
C ALA A 237 23.07 -0.96 11.28
N GLN A 238 23.69 -0.64 10.14
CA GLN A 238 23.35 0.56 9.36
C GLN A 238 21.91 0.51 8.84
N PHE A 239 21.42 -0.63 8.35
CA PHE A 239 20.02 -0.76 7.92
C PHE A 239 19.06 -0.65 9.11
N GLN A 240 19.41 -1.23 10.27
CA GLN A 240 18.61 -1.08 11.49
C GLN A 240 18.52 0.38 11.95
N GLU A 241 19.64 1.10 11.96
CA GLU A 241 19.69 2.50 12.43
C GLU A 241 19.01 3.47 11.47
N GLN A 242 18.99 3.16 10.17
CA GLN A 242 18.34 3.94 9.12
C GLN A 242 16.84 3.65 9.02
N ASP A 243 16.45 2.39 8.82
CA ASP A 243 15.09 2.03 8.39
C ASP A 243 14.13 1.72 9.54
N LEU A 244 14.62 1.34 10.74
CA LEU A 244 13.74 1.02 11.88
C LEU A 244 13.08 2.27 12.52
N PRO A 245 13.78 3.41 12.74
CA PRO A 245 13.17 4.60 13.34
C PRO A 245 12.04 5.24 12.51
N PRO A 246 12.16 5.47 11.18
CA PRO A 246 11.06 6.05 10.39
C PRO A 246 9.91 5.06 10.22
N THR A 247 10.18 3.76 10.14
CA THR A 247 9.12 2.73 10.18
C THR A 247 8.38 2.77 11.52
N LEU A 248 9.09 2.89 12.64
CA LEU A 248 8.45 3.04 13.95
C LEU A 248 7.61 4.33 14.05
N ALA A 249 8.05 5.44 13.45
CA ALA A 249 7.30 6.69 13.41
C ALA A 249 6.01 6.57 12.56
N HIS A 250 6.12 5.95 11.38
CA HIS A 250 4.99 5.60 10.50
C HIS A 250 3.93 4.81 11.28
N GLU A 251 4.32 3.73 11.95
CA GLU A 251 3.40 2.90 12.72
C GLU A 251 2.83 3.61 13.95
N LEU A 252 3.70 4.10 14.85
CA LEU A 252 3.29 4.59 16.16
C LEU A 252 2.54 5.93 16.10
N PHE A 253 2.99 6.85 15.25
CA PHE A 253 2.46 8.21 15.15
C PHE A 253 1.62 8.42 13.89
N GLY A 254 2.00 7.79 12.79
CA GLY A 254 1.24 7.83 11.55
C GLY A 254 -0.10 7.10 11.64
N HIS A 255 -0.08 5.82 12.02
CA HIS A 255 -1.27 5.03 12.28
C HIS A 255 -1.76 5.15 13.73
N GLY A 256 -0.89 4.87 14.71
CA GLY A 256 -1.28 4.66 16.11
C GLY A 256 -1.96 5.86 16.75
N LEU A 257 -1.34 7.04 16.69
CA LEU A 257 -1.93 8.29 17.21
C LEU A 257 -3.28 8.61 16.54
N TRP A 258 -3.44 8.30 15.25
CA TRP A 258 -4.69 8.55 14.54
C TRP A 258 -5.77 7.50 14.79
N TYR A 259 -5.40 6.23 15.01
CA TYR A 259 -6.31 5.21 15.56
C TYR A 259 -6.82 5.60 16.95
N TRP A 260 -5.95 6.14 17.83
CA TRP A 260 -6.33 6.65 19.15
C TRP A 260 -7.39 7.77 19.05
N ARG A 261 -7.11 8.77 18.21
CA ARG A 261 -8.04 9.89 17.91
C ARG A 261 -9.36 9.39 17.32
N ALA A 262 -9.30 8.49 16.33
CA ALA A 262 -10.48 7.96 15.66
C ALA A 262 -11.36 7.12 16.61
N ALA A 263 -10.75 6.36 17.52
CA ALA A 263 -11.46 5.59 18.54
C ALA A 263 -12.21 6.50 19.52
N ALA A 264 -11.58 7.59 19.98
CA ALA A 264 -12.20 8.57 20.87
C ALA A 264 -13.43 9.27 20.27
N GLU A 265 -13.55 9.27 18.94
CA GLU A 265 -14.61 9.93 18.17
C GLU A 265 -15.57 8.96 17.45
N ASN A 266 -15.49 7.65 17.71
CA ASN A 266 -16.25 6.61 16.99
C ASN A 266 -16.04 6.60 15.44
N ALA A 267 -14.96 7.22 14.96
CA ALA A 267 -14.57 7.27 13.55
C ALA A 267 -13.62 6.12 13.14
N LEU A 268 -13.26 5.23 14.07
CA LEU A 268 -12.23 4.18 13.91
C LEU A 268 -12.36 3.36 12.62
N GLN A 269 -13.55 2.85 12.33
CA GLN A 269 -13.78 1.97 11.17
C GLN A 269 -13.70 2.76 9.85
N ALA A 270 -14.22 3.99 9.82
CA ALA A 270 -14.11 4.83 8.64
C ALA A 270 -12.65 5.30 8.44
N PHE A 271 -11.91 5.55 9.52
CA PHE A 271 -10.47 5.84 9.47
C PHE A 271 -9.66 4.66 8.93
N HIS A 272 -9.94 3.43 9.37
CA HIS A 272 -9.29 2.23 8.84
C HIS A 272 -9.42 2.15 7.30
N HIS A 273 -10.61 2.43 6.78
CA HIS A 273 -10.89 2.49 5.35
C HIS A 273 -10.61 3.87 4.69
N HIS A 274 -9.95 4.82 5.34
CA HIS A 274 -9.66 6.12 4.72
C HIS A 274 -8.28 6.13 4.07
N GLU A 275 -8.16 6.66 2.84
CA GLU A 275 -6.88 6.65 2.09
C GLU A 275 -5.77 7.44 2.81
N LEU A 276 -6.13 8.44 3.61
CA LEU A 276 -5.15 9.18 4.41
C LEU A 276 -4.65 8.44 5.65
N ASN A 277 -5.17 7.26 6.00
CA ASN A 277 -4.63 6.42 7.06
C ASN A 277 -3.16 6.05 6.75
N GLU A 278 -2.93 5.37 5.61
CA GLU A 278 -1.58 5.14 5.10
C GLU A 278 -0.90 6.46 4.74
N THR A 279 -1.56 7.35 3.99
CA THR A 279 -0.87 8.50 3.37
C THR A 279 -0.26 9.41 4.43
N ASN A 280 -0.98 9.66 5.52
CA ASN A 280 -0.45 10.38 6.66
C ASN A 280 0.69 9.61 7.34
N ALA A 281 0.57 8.29 7.49
CA ALA A 281 1.63 7.47 8.08
C ALA A 281 2.92 7.46 7.27
N ARG A 282 2.84 7.34 5.93
CA ARG A 282 3.96 7.54 5.01
C ARG A 282 4.59 8.89 5.18
N LEU A 283 3.80 9.97 5.18
CA LEU A 283 4.31 11.32 5.36
C LEU A 283 5.05 11.51 6.70
N VAL A 284 4.56 10.92 7.80
CA VAL A 284 5.26 10.95 9.09
C VAL A 284 6.57 10.16 9.06
N GLY A 285 6.56 8.95 8.49
CA GLY A 285 7.76 8.13 8.35
C GLY A 285 8.82 8.80 7.46
N TRP A 286 8.39 9.34 6.32
CA TRP A 286 9.23 10.06 5.35
C TRP A 286 9.83 11.35 5.92
N LEU A 287 9.06 12.10 6.73
CA LEU A 287 9.60 13.26 7.44
C LEU A 287 10.71 12.85 8.42
N VAL A 288 10.49 11.79 9.21
CA VAL A 288 11.50 11.29 10.15
C VAL A 288 12.74 10.75 9.41
N ASP A 289 12.56 10.03 8.30
CA ASP A 289 13.67 9.51 7.48
C ASP A 289 14.54 10.65 6.92
N PHE A 290 13.91 11.67 6.34
CA PHE A 290 14.60 12.84 5.79
C PHE A 290 15.25 13.71 6.88
N GLU A 291 14.61 13.86 8.04
CA GLU A 291 15.17 14.54 9.22
C GLU A 291 16.32 13.75 9.89
N MET A 292 16.56 12.50 9.49
CA MET A 292 17.70 11.65 9.93
C MET A 292 18.85 11.63 8.90
N ASP A 293 19.17 12.78 8.32
CA ASP A 293 20.27 12.99 7.36
C ASP A 293 20.13 12.25 6.01
N ARG A 294 18.95 11.71 5.65
CA ARG A 294 18.75 10.99 4.38
C ARG A 294 18.17 11.86 3.26
N ARG A 295 18.64 11.59 2.05
CA ARG A 295 17.91 11.88 0.80
C ARG A 295 16.96 10.72 0.54
N PHE A 296 15.82 10.99 -0.11
CA PHE A 296 14.84 9.96 -0.42
C PHE A 296 15.40 8.85 -1.33
N GLU A 297 15.65 7.69 -0.75
CA GLU A 297 15.87 6.42 -1.46
C GLU A 297 14.54 5.76 -1.86
N GLU A 298 13.43 5.98 -1.12
CA GLU A 298 12.13 5.42 -1.51
C GLU A 298 11.50 6.21 -2.68
N ASN A 299 11.50 5.60 -3.86
CA ASN A 299 10.77 6.07 -5.05
C ASN A 299 9.29 6.42 -4.77
N GLY A 300 8.66 5.81 -3.76
CA GLY A 300 7.30 6.13 -3.32
C GLY A 300 7.10 7.59 -2.89
N ALA A 301 8.08 8.17 -2.17
CA ALA A 301 8.00 9.56 -1.71
C ALA A 301 8.07 10.56 -2.87
N TRP A 302 8.98 10.33 -3.82
CA TRP A 302 9.11 11.15 -5.03
C TRP A 302 7.83 11.12 -5.89
N ASN A 303 7.29 9.92 -6.15
CA ASN A 303 6.04 9.76 -6.89
C ASN A 303 4.87 10.46 -6.20
N TYR A 304 4.78 10.39 -4.86
CA TYR A 304 3.77 11.10 -4.09
C TYR A 304 3.93 12.63 -4.20
N LEU A 305 5.15 13.15 -4.03
CA LEU A 305 5.40 14.60 -4.09
C LEU A 305 5.15 15.19 -5.49
N GLN A 306 5.34 14.40 -6.55
CA GLN A 306 5.09 14.82 -7.93
C GLN A 306 3.59 14.88 -8.28
N ASP A 307 2.82 13.83 -7.98
CA ASP A 307 1.37 13.80 -8.17
C ASP A 307 0.70 12.93 -7.08
N PRO A 308 0.31 13.52 -5.94
CA PRO A 308 -0.34 12.81 -4.85
C PRO A 308 -1.60 12.07 -5.30
N ALA A 309 -2.37 12.67 -6.21
CA ALA A 309 -3.65 12.13 -6.63
C ALA A 309 -3.46 10.92 -7.57
N GLN A 310 -2.47 10.96 -8.48
CA GLN A 310 -2.12 9.81 -9.30
C GLN A 310 -1.46 8.70 -8.47
N PHE A 311 -0.64 9.04 -7.49
CA PHE A 311 -0.07 8.06 -6.56
C PHE A 311 -1.18 7.28 -5.84
N LEU A 312 -2.16 7.95 -5.23
CA LEU A 312 -3.27 7.30 -4.52
C LEU A 312 -4.19 6.50 -5.46
N ARG A 313 -4.49 7.01 -6.67
CA ARG A 313 -5.18 6.24 -7.72
C ARG A 313 -4.42 4.97 -8.10
N ASN A 314 -3.09 5.04 -8.20
CA ASN A 314 -2.24 3.90 -8.51
C ASN A 314 -2.24 2.85 -7.39
N LEU A 315 -2.19 3.24 -6.11
CA LEU A 315 -2.28 2.29 -4.99
C LEU A 315 -3.61 1.51 -5.03
N LYS A 316 -4.73 2.21 -5.21
CA LYS A 316 -6.09 1.64 -5.36
C LYS A 316 -6.23 0.63 -6.52
N LEU A 317 -5.31 0.67 -7.50
CA LEU A 317 -5.26 -0.22 -8.68
C LEU A 317 -3.99 -1.10 -8.72
N ARG A 318 -3.31 -1.27 -7.58
CA ARG A 318 -2.13 -2.14 -7.42
C ARG A 318 -2.14 -2.94 -6.11
N LEU A 319 -2.81 -2.48 -5.06
CA LEU A 319 -2.77 -3.09 -3.73
C LEU A 319 -4.21 -3.43 -3.27
N PRO A 320 -4.56 -4.71 -3.06
CA PRO A 320 -5.92 -5.15 -2.70
C PRO A 320 -6.55 -4.41 -1.50
N TYR A 321 -5.79 -4.21 -0.42
CA TYR A 321 -6.22 -3.42 0.73
C TYR A 321 -6.65 -1.99 0.37
N TYR A 322 -5.93 -1.33 -0.54
CA TYR A 322 -6.22 0.05 -0.95
C TYR A 322 -7.42 0.12 -1.89
N ALA A 323 -7.74 -0.96 -2.60
CA ALA A 323 -8.97 -1.01 -3.39
C ALA A 323 -10.24 -0.87 -2.52
N LEU A 324 -10.14 -1.05 -1.19
CA LEU A 324 -11.21 -0.82 -0.22
C LEU A 324 -11.05 0.47 0.59
N THR A 325 -10.15 1.40 0.20
CA THR A 325 -10.02 2.71 0.86
C THR A 325 -10.74 3.84 0.13
N PHE A 326 -11.16 4.85 0.87
CA PHE A 326 -11.98 5.97 0.41
C PHE A 326 -11.27 7.31 0.67
N SER A 327 -11.39 8.25 -0.26
CA SER A 327 -11.25 9.68 0.02
C SER A 327 -12.49 10.22 0.75
N ASN A 328 -12.46 11.45 1.26
CA ASN A 328 -13.66 12.07 1.85
C ASN A 328 -14.83 12.22 0.84
N GLU A 329 -14.53 12.47 -0.44
CA GLU A 329 -15.55 12.52 -1.49
C GLU A 329 -16.16 11.14 -1.79
N GLU A 330 -15.33 10.10 -1.73
CA GLU A 330 -15.76 8.71 -1.92
C GLU A 330 -16.53 8.18 -0.69
N LEU A 331 -16.16 8.59 0.55
CA LEU A 331 -16.91 8.25 1.77
C LEU A 331 -18.35 8.75 1.72
N ALA A 332 -18.61 9.88 1.06
CA ALA A 332 -19.97 10.42 0.89
C ALA A 332 -20.83 9.56 -0.05
N ARG A 333 -20.22 8.73 -0.92
CA ARG A 333 -20.89 7.89 -1.93
C ARG A 333 -20.14 6.55 -2.10
N PRO A 334 -20.04 5.72 -1.04
CA PRO A 334 -19.05 4.65 -0.99
C PRO A 334 -19.38 3.49 -1.94
N LEU A 335 -20.66 3.17 -2.14
CA LEU A 335 -21.06 2.17 -3.15
C LEU A 335 -20.72 2.63 -4.58
N GLU A 336 -20.99 3.89 -4.92
CA GLU A 336 -20.66 4.45 -6.24
C GLU A 336 -19.14 4.42 -6.49
N ALA A 337 -18.34 4.76 -5.48
CA ALA A 337 -16.88 4.71 -5.55
C ALA A 337 -16.36 3.28 -5.76
N LEU A 338 -16.90 2.29 -5.02
CA LEU A 338 -16.53 0.88 -5.21
C LEU A 338 -16.96 0.36 -6.59
N GLU A 339 -18.16 0.71 -7.07
CA GLU A 339 -18.65 0.31 -8.39
C GLU A 339 -17.78 0.88 -9.54
N ALA A 340 -17.42 2.16 -9.47
CA ALA A 340 -16.51 2.79 -10.42
C ALA A 340 -15.09 2.16 -10.39
N ARG A 341 -14.65 1.74 -9.20
CA ARG A 341 -13.36 1.05 -9.01
C ARG A 341 -13.38 -0.37 -9.55
N LEU A 342 -14.49 -1.09 -9.39
CA LEU A 342 -14.70 -2.43 -9.96
C LEU A 342 -14.65 -2.40 -11.50
N VAL A 343 -15.29 -1.39 -12.12
CA VAL A 343 -15.20 -1.16 -13.58
C VAL A 343 -13.76 -0.88 -13.99
N SER A 344 -13.06 0.00 -13.27
CA SER A 344 -11.66 0.34 -13.53
C SER A 344 -10.71 -0.86 -13.40
N ALA A 345 -10.91 -1.70 -12.38
CA ALA A 345 -10.11 -2.90 -12.14
C ALA A 345 -10.31 -3.96 -13.24
N ARG A 346 -11.57 -4.20 -13.66
CA ARG A 346 -11.89 -5.08 -14.80
C ARG A 346 -11.25 -4.57 -16.09
N ALA A 347 -11.37 -3.27 -16.39
CA ALA A 347 -10.75 -2.68 -17.57
C ALA A 347 -9.20 -2.78 -17.54
N LYS A 348 -8.56 -2.61 -16.38
CA LYS A 348 -7.10 -2.82 -16.24
C LYS A 348 -6.72 -4.29 -16.43
N ARG A 349 -7.47 -5.23 -15.83
CA ARG A 349 -7.27 -6.68 -15.99
C ARG A 349 -7.29 -7.09 -17.47
N ASP A 350 -8.33 -6.70 -18.20
CA ASP A 350 -8.51 -7.08 -19.60
C ASP A 350 -7.43 -6.43 -20.49
N ARG A 351 -6.96 -5.22 -20.14
CA ARG A 351 -5.81 -4.58 -20.79
C ARG A 351 -4.52 -5.37 -20.56
N LEU A 352 -4.26 -5.82 -19.32
CA LEU A 352 -3.09 -6.64 -19.00
C LEU A 352 -3.10 -7.99 -19.72
N GLU A 353 -4.27 -8.62 -19.90
CA GLU A 353 -4.39 -9.83 -20.72
C GLU A 353 -4.07 -9.57 -22.20
N GLY A 354 -4.54 -8.45 -22.75
CA GLY A 354 -4.20 -8.00 -24.12
C GLY A 354 -2.71 -7.67 -24.28
N GLU A 355 -2.11 -6.98 -23.31
CA GLU A 355 -0.68 -6.67 -23.25
C GLU A 355 0.17 -7.95 -23.17
N LEU A 356 -0.21 -8.91 -22.32
CA LEU A 356 0.43 -10.22 -22.20
C LEU A 356 0.33 -11.06 -23.49
N ALA A 357 -0.83 -11.08 -24.13
CA ALA A 357 -1.01 -11.78 -25.41
C ALA A 357 -0.16 -11.15 -26.52
N ASN A 358 -0.13 -9.81 -26.60
CA ASN A 358 0.70 -9.06 -27.53
C ASN A 358 2.20 -9.30 -27.27
N HIS A 359 2.63 -9.24 -26.01
CA HIS A 359 4.00 -9.52 -25.57
C HIS A 359 4.45 -10.94 -25.98
N ARG A 360 3.61 -11.96 -25.75
CA ARG A 360 3.87 -13.34 -26.18
C ARG A 360 4.04 -13.48 -27.68
N SER A 361 3.29 -12.72 -28.48
CA SER A 361 3.35 -12.78 -29.94
C SER A 361 4.76 -12.48 -30.51
N TRP A 362 5.57 -11.69 -29.78
CA TRP A 362 6.95 -11.42 -30.16
C TRP A 362 7.86 -12.66 -30.12
N ASN A 363 7.51 -13.73 -29.39
CA ASN A 363 8.24 -15.00 -29.50
C ASN A 363 8.11 -15.58 -30.91
N GLY A 364 6.94 -15.47 -31.55
CA GLY A 364 6.75 -15.89 -32.95
C GLY A 364 7.58 -15.05 -33.95
N VAL A 365 7.87 -13.78 -33.61
CA VAL A 365 8.80 -12.93 -34.37
C VAL A 365 10.24 -13.42 -34.19
N ILE A 366 10.65 -13.76 -32.98
CA ILE A 366 11.97 -14.38 -32.72
C ILE A 366 12.11 -15.70 -33.50
N ASP A 367 11.12 -16.59 -33.38
CA ASP A 367 11.11 -17.90 -34.05
C ASP A 367 11.10 -17.76 -35.58
N HIS A 368 10.49 -16.68 -36.12
CA HIS A 368 10.60 -16.34 -37.53
C HIS A 368 12.04 -15.99 -37.93
N PHE A 369 12.75 -15.16 -37.16
CA PHE A 369 14.14 -14.80 -37.47
C PHE A 369 15.13 -15.95 -37.31
N THR A 370 14.92 -16.83 -36.33
CA THR A 370 15.78 -18.01 -36.17
C THR A 370 15.51 -19.05 -37.26
N GLY A 371 14.25 -19.31 -37.60
CA GLY A 371 13.85 -20.32 -38.59
C GLY A 371 13.93 -19.89 -40.06
N LYS A 372 13.56 -18.65 -40.42
CA LYS A 372 13.52 -18.18 -41.83
C LYS A 372 14.76 -17.39 -42.25
N HIS A 373 15.41 -16.71 -41.31
CA HIS A 373 16.58 -15.86 -41.58
C HIS A 373 17.89 -16.45 -41.04
N GLY A 374 17.84 -17.59 -40.35
CA GLY A 374 19.02 -18.27 -39.81
C GLY A 374 19.75 -17.46 -38.72
N VAL A 375 19.08 -16.49 -38.08
CA VAL A 375 19.67 -15.72 -37.00
C VAL A 375 19.95 -16.68 -35.83
N PRO A 376 21.19 -16.78 -35.32
CA PRO A 376 21.50 -17.77 -34.28
C PRO A 376 20.69 -17.53 -33.00
N GLU A 377 19.99 -18.56 -32.52
CA GLU A 377 19.14 -18.55 -31.31
C GLU A 377 19.83 -17.87 -30.10
N ARG A 378 21.14 -18.10 -29.94
CA ARG A 378 21.94 -17.51 -28.86
C ARG A 378 21.86 -15.98 -28.81
N ARG A 379 21.60 -15.28 -29.92
CA ARG A 379 21.45 -13.82 -29.99
C ARG A 379 20.16 -13.32 -29.35
N PHE A 380 19.17 -14.18 -29.16
CA PHE A 380 17.91 -13.86 -28.50
C PHE A 380 17.86 -14.36 -27.05
N ALA A 381 18.91 -15.00 -26.53
CA ALA A 381 18.90 -15.64 -25.21
C ALA A 381 18.67 -14.65 -24.06
N ARG A 382 19.27 -13.44 -24.10
CA ARG A 382 18.94 -12.36 -23.16
C ARG A 382 17.50 -11.90 -23.31
N LEU A 383 17.06 -11.65 -24.54
CA LEU A 383 15.71 -11.14 -24.82
C LEU A 383 14.62 -12.12 -24.37
N ARG A 384 14.74 -13.42 -24.64
CA ARG A 384 13.78 -14.43 -24.18
C ARG A 384 13.67 -14.49 -22.65
N ARG A 385 14.77 -14.29 -21.91
CA ARG A 385 14.72 -14.21 -20.43
C ARG A 385 13.95 -12.98 -19.98
N THR A 386 14.33 -11.79 -20.44
CA THR A 386 13.62 -10.54 -20.14
C THR A 386 12.14 -10.60 -20.53
N MET A 387 11.81 -11.25 -21.65
CA MET A 387 10.43 -11.50 -22.05
C MET A 387 9.72 -12.45 -21.08
N ALA A 388 10.35 -13.54 -20.64
CA ALA A 388 9.76 -14.47 -19.66
C ALA A 388 9.55 -13.81 -18.28
N ASP A 389 10.48 -12.97 -17.84
CA ASP A 389 10.36 -12.20 -16.59
C ASP A 389 9.15 -11.24 -16.68
N ALA A 390 9.01 -10.50 -17.79
CA ALA A 390 7.84 -9.66 -18.05
C ALA A 390 6.53 -10.47 -18.18
N ASP A 391 6.59 -11.66 -18.80
CA ASP A 391 5.46 -12.58 -18.92
C ASP A 391 4.94 -13.05 -17.55
N GLN A 392 5.83 -13.18 -16.57
CA GLN A 392 5.49 -13.50 -15.19
C GLN A 392 4.94 -12.28 -14.45
N ASN A 393 5.57 -11.11 -14.55
CA ASN A 393 5.09 -9.86 -13.97
C ASN A 393 3.64 -9.54 -14.40
N TYR A 394 3.32 -9.73 -15.69
CA TYR A 394 1.95 -9.57 -16.20
C TYR A 394 0.96 -10.53 -15.54
N ARG A 395 1.32 -11.80 -15.32
CA ARG A 395 0.46 -12.79 -14.63
C ARG A 395 0.21 -12.39 -13.18
N ASP A 396 1.24 -11.90 -12.49
CA ASP A 396 1.15 -11.50 -11.09
C ASP A 396 0.31 -10.22 -10.92
N GLU A 397 0.39 -9.27 -11.87
CA GLU A 397 -0.53 -8.13 -11.94
C GLU A 397 -1.98 -8.55 -12.26
N ILE A 398 -2.20 -9.51 -13.18
CA ILE A 398 -3.55 -10.04 -13.47
C ILE A 398 -4.14 -10.73 -12.23
N ALA A 399 -3.37 -11.58 -11.55
CA ALA A 399 -3.81 -12.25 -10.33
C ALA A 399 -4.14 -11.25 -9.20
N THR A 400 -3.43 -10.12 -9.16
CA THR A 400 -3.73 -9.01 -8.26
C THR A 400 -5.01 -8.27 -8.66
N MET A 401 -5.26 -8.07 -9.95
CA MET A 401 -6.53 -7.47 -10.41
C MET A 401 -7.70 -8.40 -10.09
N ASP A 402 -7.56 -9.72 -10.26
CA ASP A 402 -8.58 -10.70 -9.90
C ASP A 402 -8.88 -10.66 -8.39
N ALA A 403 -7.86 -10.52 -7.52
CA ALA A 403 -8.04 -10.32 -6.09
C ALA A 403 -8.78 -9.00 -5.76
N ILE A 404 -8.37 -7.88 -6.36
CA ILE A 404 -9.06 -6.58 -6.22
C ILE A 404 -10.52 -6.67 -6.66
N ILE A 405 -10.80 -7.32 -7.80
CA ILE A 405 -12.15 -7.50 -8.32
C ILE A 405 -13.00 -8.31 -7.35
N SER A 406 -12.46 -9.41 -6.81
CA SER A 406 -13.13 -10.24 -5.80
C SER A 406 -13.45 -9.47 -4.52
N ASP A 407 -12.48 -8.75 -3.96
CA ASP A 407 -12.63 -8.03 -2.69
C ASP A 407 -13.61 -6.86 -2.82
N VAL A 408 -13.54 -6.10 -3.93
CA VAL A 408 -14.44 -4.97 -4.21
C VAL A 408 -15.87 -5.47 -4.48
N ASP A 409 -16.06 -6.45 -5.37
CA ASP A 409 -17.38 -7.01 -5.71
C ASP A 409 -18.05 -7.66 -4.48
N GLY A 410 -17.28 -8.42 -3.70
CA GLY A 410 -17.72 -8.98 -2.43
C GLY A 410 -18.09 -7.92 -1.39
N THR A 411 -17.37 -6.80 -1.34
CA THR A 411 -17.70 -5.68 -0.42
C THR A 411 -18.97 -4.95 -0.85
N ILE A 412 -19.15 -4.69 -2.15
CA ILE A 412 -20.39 -4.14 -2.72
C ILE A 412 -21.57 -5.06 -2.40
N ALA A 413 -21.41 -6.38 -2.58
CA ALA A 413 -22.46 -7.35 -2.30
C ALA A 413 -22.86 -7.37 -0.81
N ARG A 414 -21.88 -7.35 0.12
CA ARG A 414 -22.15 -7.26 1.56
C ARG A 414 -22.91 -5.97 1.90
N MET A 415 -22.39 -4.81 1.52
CA MET A 415 -23.01 -3.50 1.82
C MET A 415 -24.43 -3.34 1.24
N LYS A 416 -24.72 -3.97 0.09
CA LYS A 416 -26.08 -4.00 -0.48
C LYS A 416 -27.04 -4.98 0.21
N ALA A 417 -26.52 -6.05 0.81
CA ALA A 417 -27.30 -7.06 1.52
C ALA A 417 -27.59 -6.69 2.99
N GLU A 418 -26.84 -5.77 3.57
CA GLU A 418 -27.05 -5.27 4.93
C GLU A 418 -28.43 -4.64 5.13
N PRO A 419 -29.17 -4.98 6.20
CA PRO A 419 -30.34 -4.24 6.64
C PRO A 419 -30.02 -2.75 6.78
N ASP A 420 -30.90 -1.91 6.22
CA ASP A 420 -30.75 -0.44 6.20
C ASP A 420 -29.45 0.11 5.57
N ARG A 421 -28.65 -0.74 4.91
CA ARG A 421 -27.31 -0.42 4.37
C ARG A 421 -26.42 0.29 5.39
N LYS A 422 -26.29 -0.34 6.54
CA LYS A 422 -25.72 0.26 7.74
C LYS A 422 -24.28 0.78 7.56
N SER A 423 -23.44 0.02 6.88
CA SER A 423 -22.05 0.39 6.59
C SER A 423 -21.96 1.53 5.57
N GLU A 424 -22.83 1.57 4.56
CA GLU A 424 -22.94 2.73 3.65
C GLU A 424 -23.28 4.01 4.43
N ARG A 425 -24.30 3.96 5.29
CA ARG A 425 -24.72 5.10 6.12
C ARG A 425 -23.63 5.56 7.10
N TYR A 426 -22.87 4.63 7.67
CA TYR A 426 -21.77 4.95 8.58
C TYR A 426 -20.62 5.66 7.85
N LEU A 427 -20.22 5.19 6.66
CA LEU A 427 -19.20 5.86 5.83
C LEU A 427 -19.70 7.24 5.35
N GLN A 428 -20.97 7.36 4.96
CA GLN A 428 -21.60 8.64 4.60
C GLN A 428 -21.61 9.65 5.76
N TRP A 429 -21.90 9.20 6.99
CA TRP A 429 -21.75 10.03 8.18
C TRP A 429 -20.29 10.48 8.36
N ALA A 430 -19.34 9.54 8.24
CA ALA A 430 -17.93 9.79 8.42
C ALA A 430 -17.38 10.86 7.46
N ALA A 431 -17.85 10.90 6.21
CA ALA A 431 -17.51 11.93 5.22
C ALA A 431 -17.73 13.39 5.72
N SER A 432 -18.68 13.58 6.63
CA SER A 432 -18.99 14.88 7.24
C SER A 432 -18.36 15.09 8.63
N HIS A 433 -17.64 14.10 9.16
CA HIS A 433 -17.16 14.12 10.53
C HIS A 433 -15.91 15.01 10.68
N PRO A 434 -15.85 15.95 11.65
CA PRO A 434 -14.73 16.88 11.80
C PRO A 434 -13.35 16.23 11.99
N PHE A 435 -13.30 14.96 12.39
CA PHE A 435 -12.08 14.14 12.44
C PHE A 435 -11.32 14.15 11.10
N PHE A 436 -12.01 13.90 9.98
CA PHE A 436 -11.35 13.74 8.68
C PHE A 436 -10.81 15.06 8.14
N ALA A 437 -11.48 16.19 8.42
CA ALA A 437 -10.95 17.52 8.11
C ALA A 437 -9.63 17.82 8.88
N ARG A 438 -9.48 17.32 10.11
CA ARG A 438 -8.22 17.41 10.87
C ARG A 438 -7.14 16.48 10.33
N LEU A 439 -7.51 15.26 9.92
CA LEU A 439 -6.59 14.32 9.24
C LEU A 439 -6.06 14.90 7.92
N GLU A 440 -6.93 15.48 7.09
CA GLU A 440 -6.54 16.21 5.87
C GLU A 440 -5.63 17.42 6.16
N ALA A 441 -5.90 18.17 7.23
CA ALA A 441 -5.06 19.30 7.61
C ALA A 441 -3.65 18.84 8.02
N ALA A 442 -3.55 17.78 8.82
CA ALA A 442 -2.28 17.20 9.25
C ALA A 442 -1.49 16.56 8.08
N ALA A 443 -2.16 15.82 7.20
CA ALA A 443 -1.53 15.23 6.02
C ALA A 443 -1.02 16.32 5.07
N ARG A 444 -1.81 17.38 4.81
CA ARG A 444 -1.36 18.52 3.99
C ARG A 444 -0.19 19.27 4.61
N GLU A 445 -0.20 19.48 5.93
CA GLU A 445 0.93 20.12 6.61
C GLU A 445 2.20 19.28 6.54
N SER A 446 2.08 17.96 6.74
CA SER A 446 3.21 17.04 6.62
C SER A 446 3.77 16.99 5.20
N ALA A 447 2.89 16.92 4.18
CA ALA A 447 3.30 16.99 2.78
C ALA A 447 3.95 18.33 2.41
N ARG A 448 3.44 19.45 2.94
CA ARG A 448 4.01 20.79 2.75
C ARG A 448 5.41 20.91 3.37
N ARG A 449 5.59 20.43 4.60
CA ARG A 449 6.91 20.35 5.27
C ARG A 449 7.88 19.51 4.43
N LEU A 450 7.46 18.32 4.02
CA LEU A 450 8.29 17.39 3.27
C LEU A 450 8.71 17.97 1.91
N HIS A 451 7.79 18.58 1.16
CA HIS A 451 8.09 19.27 -0.09
C HIS A 451 9.08 20.42 0.11
N ALA A 452 8.94 21.23 1.17
CA ALA A 452 9.87 22.32 1.47
C ALA A 452 11.28 21.78 1.73
N MET A 453 11.39 20.77 2.60
CA MET A 453 12.67 20.12 2.92
C MET A 453 13.37 19.53 1.69
N VAL A 454 12.61 18.88 0.79
CA VAL A 454 13.10 18.35 -0.48
C VAL A 454 13.59 19.46 -1.43
N THR A 455 12.90 20.60 -1.45
CA THR A 455 13.24 21.74 -2.33
C THR A 455 14.46 22.50 -1.81
N GLU A 456 14.63 22.58 -0.49
CA GLU A 456 15.74 23.27 0.17
C GLU A 456 17.00 22.39 0.29
N ALA A 457 16.86 21.07 0.24
CA ALA A 457 18.00 20.16 0.31
C ALA A 457 18.97 20.37 -0.86
N PRO A 458 20.28 20.56 -0.60
CA PRO A 458 21.27 20.72 -1.65
C PRO A 458 21.25 19.52 -2.62
N THR A 459 21.02 19.80 -3.89
CA THR A 459 21.07 18.84 -5.01
C THR A 459 22.48 18.33 -5.32
N SER A 460 23.44 18.59 -4.42
CA SER A 460 24.86 18.23 -4.52
C SER A 460 25.09 16.71 -4.44
N ARG A 461 24.75 16.01 -5.51
CA ARG A 461 25.45 14.82 -6.06
C ARG A 461 24.99 14.52 -7.49
N THR A 462 24.96 15.54 -8.37
CA THR A 462 24.98 15.34 -9.82
C THR A 462 26.38 15.01 -10.35
N ASP A 463 27.38 14.91 -9.46
CA ASP A 463 28.75 14.50 -9.77
C ASP A 463 29.02 13.05 -9.29
N ALA A 464 28.10 12.14 -9.59
CA ALA A 464 28.58 10.84 -10.06
C ALA A 464 29.07 11.10 -11.48
N PRO A 465 30.33 10.81 -11.85
CA PRO A 465 30.76 10.99 -13.23
C PRO A 465 29.82 10.18 -14.12
N ALA A 466 29.23 10.82 -15.12
CA ALA A 466 28.74 10.10 -16.26
C ALA A 466 29.95 9.36 -16.82
N ASP A 467 29.96 8.04 -16.68
CA ASP A 467 31.02 7.19 -17.20
C ASP A 467 30.85 7.14 -18.73
N GLU A 468 31.26 8.24 -19.37
CA GLU A 468 31.30 8.36 -20.81
C GLU A 468 32.25 7.30 -21.36
N THR A 469 31.72 6.47 -22.26
CA THR A 469 32.49 5.54 -23.09
C THR A 469 33.08 4.30 -22.40
N ASP A 470 32.27 3.59 -21.61
CA ASP A 470 32.34 2.13 -21.71
C ASP A 470 31.85 1.74 -23.12
N GLU A 471 32.78 1.61 -24.08
CA GLU A 471 32.56 0.86 -25.33
C GLU A 471 32.38 -0.62 -24.99
N THR A 472 31.27 -0.94 -24.31
CA THR A 472 30.89 -2.31 -24.00
C THR A 472 30.90 -3.09 -25.31
N PRO A 473 31.68 -4.17 -25.44
CA PRO A 473 31.86 -4.85 -26.72
C PRO A 473 30.48 -5.24 -27.24
N LYS A 474 30.09 -4.67 -28.40
CA LYS A 474 28.72 -4.74 -28.95
C LYS A 474 28.18 -6.14 -28.80
N SER A 475 27.28 -6.31 -27.82
CA SER A 475 26.82 -7.63 -27.41
C SER A 475 26.25 -8.35 -28.62
N ASP A 476 26.56 -9.64 -28.79
CA ASP A 476 25.94 -10.41 -29.87
C ASP A 476 24.43 -10.60 -29.64
N GLN A 477 23.97 -10.29 -28.43
CA GLN A 477 22.58 -10.23 -28.01
C GLN A 477 21.81 -9.08 -28.67
N LEU A 478 20.61 -9.38 -29.15
CA LEU A 478 19.66 -8.40 -29.68
C LEU A 478 18.78 -7.85 -28.56
N THR A 479 18.50 -6.55 -28.61
CA THR A 479 17.53 -5.88 -27.73
C THR A 479 16.10 -6.04 -28.27
N PHE A 480 15.10 -5.60 -27.49
CA PHE A 480 13.73 -5.55 -27.98
C PHE A 480 13.58 -4.54 -29.13
N ASP A 481 14.24 -3.38 -29.05
CA ASP A 481 14.23 -2.37 -30.13
C ASP A 481 14.90 -2.89 -31.41
N ASP A 482 15.96 -3.71 -31.29
CA ASP A 482 16.54 -4.40 -32.44
C ASP A 482 15.55 -5.40 -33.05
N LEU A 483 14.80 -6.16 -32.23
CA LEU A 483 13.75 -7.08 -32.71
C LEU A 483 12.61 -6.33 -33.41
N VAL A 484 12.14 -5.22 -32.85
CA VAL A 484 11.11 -4.35 -33.44
C VAL A 484 11.58 -3.80 -34.79
N ARG A 485 12.82 -3.29 -34.86
CA ARG A 485 13.41 -2.79 -36.11
C ARG A 485 13.56 -3.92 -37.14
N LEU A 486 14.11 -5.07 -36.77
CA LEU A 486 14.24 -6.23 -37.65
C LEU A 486 12.88 -6.67 -38.20
N SER A 487 11.87 -6.80 -37.33
CA SER A 487 10.51 -7.20 -37.69
C SER A 487 9.86 -6.24 -38.69
N ARG A 488 9.96 -4.93 -38.45
CA ARG A 488 9.45 -3.91 -39.36
C ARG A 488 10.17 -3.95 -40.71
N ASP A 489 11.49 -3.85 -40.69
CA ASP A 489 12.32 -3.78 -41.89
C ASP A 489 12.15 -5.06 -42.77
N ASP A 490 11.92 -6.22 -42.16
CA ASP A 490 11.62 -7.48 -42.88
C ASP A 490 10.19 -7.53 -43.43
N ARG A 491 9.19 -7.06 -42.67
CA ARG A 491 7.80 -6.98 -43.15
C ARG A 491 7.64 -6.02 -44.33
N GLU A 492 8.42 -4.94 -44.37
CA GLU A 492 8.45 -3.99 -45.49
C GLU A 492 9.11 -4.58 -46.75
N ARG A 493 10.21 -5.34 -46.58
CA ARG A 493 10.99 -5.89 -47.72
C ARG A 493 10.47 -7.23 -48.23
N HIS A 494 9.90 -8.04 -47.36
CA HIS A 494 9.51 -9.43 -47.61
C HIS A 494 8.12 -9.78 -47.04
N PRO A 495 7.06 -8.99 -47.38
CA PRO A 495 5.72 -9.19 -46.83
C PRO A 495 5.13 -10.58 -47.13
N GLU A 496 5.59 -11.26 -48.19
CA GLU A 496 5.21 -12.63 -48.53
C GLU A 496 5.61 -13.66 -47.46
N ARG A 497 6.71 -13.44 -46.72
CA ARG A 497 7.20 -14.35 -45.67
C ARG A 497 6.31 -14.36 -44.43
N TRP A 498 5.49 -13.32 -44.26
CA TRP A 498 4.61 -13.09 -43.11
C TRP A 498 3.13 -13.45 -43.37
N ARG A 499 2.77 -13.84 -44.60
CA ARG A 499 1.39 -14.20 -45.00
C ARG A 499 1.05 -15.70 -44.86
N ALA A 500 2.03 -16.52 -44.45
CA ALA A 500 1.93 -17.97 -44.37
C ALA A 500 2.12 -18.50 -42.92
N GLN A 501 1.93 -17.63 -41.93
CA GLN A 501 1.84 -17.91 -40.50
C GLN A 501 0.42 -17.59 -40.03
#